data_AF-A0A257A4Y2-F1
#
_entry.id   AF-A0A257A4Y2-F1
#
_cell.length_a   1.000
_cell.length_b   1.000
_cell.length_c   1.000
_cell.angle_alpha   90.00
_cell.angle_beta   90.00
_cell.angle_gamma   90.00
#
_symmetry.space_group_name_H-M   'P 1'
#
loop_
_entity.id
_entity.type
_entity.pdbx_description
1 polymer ?
#
loop_
_entity_poly.entity_id
_entity_poly.type
_entity_poly.pdbx_seq_one_letter_code
_entity_poly.pdbx_strand_id
1 'polypeptide(L)'
;IASRLGVAPPSRHIPYAFAFLASIFTELWADLRKAEPVLTKYRVKSFGTNRIISYEKAMKKLGYKPAYDLNATVDDMVRWYLQV
;
A
#
# COMPACT_ATOMS: atom_id res chain seq x y z
N ILE A 1 -9.69 -2.09 -6.34
CA ILE A 1 -8.61 -2.23 -7.35
C ILE A 1 -8.80 -3.52 -8.16
N ALA A 2 -8.64 -4.72 -7.60
CA ALA A 2 -8.73 -5.99 -8.34
C ALA A 2 -10.00 -6.14 -9.21
N SER A 3 -11.17 -5.79 -8.67
CA SER A 3 -12.45 -5.79 -9.42
C SER A 3 -12.45 -4.87 -10.64
N ARG A 4 -11.83 -3.69 -10.56
CA ARG A 4 -11.72 -2.72 -11.66
C ARG A 4 -10.68 -3.13 -12.70
N LEU A 5 -9.67 -3.91 -12.29
CA LEU A 5 -8.68 -4.51 -13.18
C LEU A 5 -9.17 -5.81 -13.83
N GLY A 6 -10.32 -6.36 -13.42
CA GLY A 6 -10.79 -7.66 -13.90
C GLY A 6 -9.94 -8.86 -13.46
N VAL A 7 -9.15 -8.71 -12.39
CA VAL A 7 -8.27 -9.78 -11.87
C VAL A 7 -8.79 -10.36 -10.56
N ALA A 8 -8.39 -11.59 -10.26
CA ALA A 8 -8.76 -12.24 -9.02
C ALA A 8 -8.21 -11.46 -7.79
N PRO A 9 -9.03 -11.20 -6.76
CA PRO A 9 -8.56 -10.53 -5.55
C PRO A 9 -7.58 -11.43 -4.78
N PRO A 10 -6.64 -10.84 -4.02
CA PRO A 10 -5.78 -11.61 -3.14
C PRO A 10 -6.63 -12.29 -2.05
N SER A 11 -6.54 -13.62 -1.96
CA SER A 11 -7.36 -14.45 -1.07
C SER A 11 -6.61 -15.04 0.12
N ARG A 12 -5.27 -14.93 0.14
CA ARG A 12 -4.44 -15.51 1.19
C ARG A 12 -4.19 -14.50 2.30
N HIS A 13 -4.44 -14.92 3.54
CA HIS A 13 -4.06 -14.17 4.73
C HIS A 13 -2.75 -14.70 5.31
N ILE A 14 -1.80 -13.80 5.57
CA ILE A 14 -0.53 -14.12 6.23
C ILE A 14 -0.53 -13.39 7.58
N PRO A 15 -0.40 -14.11 8.71
CA PRO A 15 -0.30 -13.47 10.02
C PRO A 15 0.90 -12.53 10.11
N TYR A 16 0.72 -11.39 10.79
CA TYR A 16 1.73 -10.34 10.89
C TYR A 16 3.10 -10.84 11.37
N ALA A 17 3.12 -11.72 12.37
CA ALA A 17 4.36 -12.27 12.92
C ALA A 17 5.21 -13.01 11.87
N PHE A 18 4.57 -13.82 11.02
CA PHE A 18 5.26 -14.53 9.94
C PHE A 18 5.76 -13.57 8.86
N ALA A 19 4.95 -12.57 8.48
CA ALA A 19 5.37 -11.55 7.53
C ALA A 19 6.56 -10.74 8.05
N PHE A 20 6.56 -10.40 9.34
CA PHE A 20 7.64 -9.65 9.98
C PHE A 20 8.92 -10.47 10.05
N LEU A 21 8.84 -11.75 10.43
CA LEU A 21 9.99 -12.66 10.43
C LEU A 21 10.56 -12.84 9.02
N ALA A 22 9.71 -13.03 8.01
CA ALA A 22 10.15 -13.10 6.62
C ALA A 22 10.90 -11.83 6.18
N SER A 23 10.42 -10.65 6.61
CA SER A 23 11.07 -9.37 6.29
C SER A 23 12.47 -9.22 6.87
N ILE A 24 12.76 -9.85 8.01
CA ILE A 24 14.11 -9.85 8.60
C ILE A 24 15.05 -10.67 7.72
N PHE A 25 14.62 -11.87 7.31
CA PHE A 25 15.43 -12.73 6.44
C PHE A 25 15.67 -12.13 5.07
N THR A 26 14.65 -11.49 4.47
CA THR A 26 14.80 -10.87 3.14
C THR A 26 15.74 -9.69 3.16
N GLU A 27 15.70 -8.84 4.19
CA GLU A 27 16.65 -7.73 4.34
C GLU A 27 18.08 -8.24 4.55
N LEU A 28 18.30 -9.20 5.46
CA LEU A 28 19.63 -9.78 5.70
C LEU A 28 20.24 -10.42 4.43
N TRP A 29 19.42 -11.14 3.66
CA TRP A 29 19.85 -11.72 2.38
C TRP A 29 20.15 -10.67 1.32
N ALA A 30 19.35 -9.59 1.27
CA ALA A 30 19.52 -8.50 0.33
C ALA A 30 20.81 -7.72 0.63
N ASP A 31 21.12 -7.47 1.91
CA ASP A 31 22.36 -6.82 2.35
C ASP A 31 23.59 -7.65 1.93
N LEU A 32 23.54 -8.97 2.14
CA LEU A 32 24.62 -9.88 1.73
C LEU A 32 24.84 -9.90 0.22
N ARG A 33 23.76 -9.80 -0.57
CA ARG A 33 23.79 -9.81 -2.03
C ARG A 33 23.94 -8.42 -2.67
N LYS A 34 23.97 -7.35 -1.87
CA LYS A 34 23.89 -5.95 -2.35
C LYS A 34 22.74 -5.74 -3.34
N ALA A 35 21.59 -6.36 -3.07
CA ALA A 35 20.40 -6.31 -3.90
C ALA A 35 19.26 -5.60 -3.15
N GLU A 36 18.19 -5.24 -3.86
CA GLU A 36 17.01 -4.66 -3.21
C GLU A 36 16.14 -5.75 -2.54
N PRO A 37 15.74 -5.57 -1.27
CA PRO A 37 14.86 -6.51 -0.59
C PRO A 37 13.42 -6.43 -1.14
N VAL A 38 12.89 -7.59 -1.54
CA VAL A 38 11.49 -7.71 -2.00
C VAL A 38 10.49 -7.34 -0.90
N LEU A 39 10.80 -7.68 0.35
CA LEU A 39 10.00 -7.36 1.53
C LEU A 39 10.90 -6.71 2.59
N THR A 40 10.41 -5.62 3.19
CA THR A 40 11.11 -4.91 4.27
C THR A 40 10.24 -4.84 5.52
N LYS A 41 10.87 -4.72 6.69
CA LYS A 41 10.19 -4.46 7.96
C LYS A 41 9.31 -3.21 7.86
N TYR A 42 9.77 -2.20 7.11
CA TYR A 42 9.01 -0.99 6.84
C TYR A 42 7.72 -1.27 6.06
N ARG A 43 7.79 -2.07 4.99
CA ARG A 43 6.60 -2.50 4.22
C ARG A 43 5.63 -3.27 5.12
N VAL A 44 6.12 -4.25 5.88
CA VAL A 44 5.27 -5.04 6.79
C VAL A 44 4.57 -4.15 7.82
N LYS A 45 5.29 -3.25 8.49
CA LYS A 45 4.70 -2.31 9.46
C LYS A 45 3.68 -1.38 8.82
N SER A 46 3.97 -0.88 7.62
CA SER A 46 3.11 0.05 6.89
C SER A 46 1.79 -0.60 6.46
N PHE A 47 1.82 -1.86 6.01
CA PHE A 47 0.61 -2.60 5.60
C PHE A 47 -0.10 -3.32 6.76
N GLY A 48 0.59 -3.60 7.86
CA GLY A 48 0.02 -4.23 9.05
C GLY A 48 -0.74 -3.28 9.97
N THR A 49 -0.76 -1.97 9.66
CA THR A 49 -1.40 -0.94 10.49
C THR A 49 -2.41 -0.13 9.68
N ASN A 50 -3.49 0.33 10.34
CA ASN A 50 -4.47 1.20 9.72
C ASN A 50 -3.95 2.64 9.69
N ARG A 51 -3.68 3.16 8.49
CA ARG A 51 -3.19 4.54 8.28
C ARG A 51 -4.32 5.43 7.79
N ILE A 52 -5.26 5.74 8.69
CA ILE A 52 -6.39 6.62 8.39
C ILE A 52 -5.97 8.06 8.68
N ILE A 53 -5.86 8.88 7.64
CA ILE A 53 -5.46 10.29 7.75
C ILE A 53 -6.70 11.16 7.53
N SER A 54 -7.06 11.95 8.53
CA SER A 54 -8.16 12.92 8.42
C SER A 54 -7.70 14.18 7.70
N TYR A 55 -8.52 14.67 6.76
CA TYR A 55 -8.31 15.95 6.07
C TYR A 55 -9.06 17.12 6.73
N GLU A 56 -9.72 16.91 7.87
CA GLU A 56 -10.56 17.93 8.51
C GLU A 56 -9.80 19.22 8.85
N LYS A 57 -8.55 19.08 9.31
CA LYS A 57 -7.72 20.25 9.66
C LYS A 57 -7.43 21.10 8.42
N ALA A 58 -7.16 20.47 7.28
CA ALA A 58 -6.91 21.15 6.02
C ALA A 58 -8.19 21.83 5.51
N MET A 59 -9.34 21.16 5.62
CA MET A 59 -10.63 21.75 5.27
C MET A 59 -10.91 23.01 6.10
N LYS A 60 -10.77 22.93 7.43
CA LYS A 60 -11.06 24.04 8.36
C LYS A 60 -10.11 25.22 8.20
N LYS A 61 -8.81 24.98 7.99
CA LYS A 61 -7.79 26.05 7.98
C LYS A 61 -7.46 26.60 6.60
N LEU A 62 -7.56 25.77 5.57
CA LEU A 62 -7.10 26.10 4.21
C LEU A 62 -8.25 26.12 3.19
N GLY A 63 -9.49 25.85 3.62
CA GLY A 63 -10.62 25.71 2.71
C GLY A 63 -10.48 24.52 1.76
N TYR A 64 -9.64 23.54 2.11
CA TYR A 64 -9.38 22.37 1.27
C TYR A 64 -10.67 21.59 1.00
N LYS A 65 -10.93 21.28 -0.27
CA LYS A 65 -12.03 20.43 -0.73
C LYS A 65 -11.44 19.27 -1.54
N PRO A 66 -11.65 18.01 -1.14
CA PRO A 66 -11.18 16.87 -1.91
C PRO A 66 -11.87 16.83 -3.27
N ALA A 67 -11.08 16.77 -4.34
CA ALA A 67 -11.59 16.68 -5.71
C ALA A 67 -12.10 15.27 -6.06
N TYR A 68 -11.61 14.25 -5.35
CA TYR A 68 -11.91 12.84 -5.58
C TYR A 68 -12.39 12.20 -4.29
N ASP A 69 -13.39 11.32 -4.40
CA ASP A 69 -13.70 10.33 -3.38
C ASP A 69 -12.86 9.06 -3.60
N LEU A 70 -13.01 8.08 -2.70
CA LEU A 70 -12.23 6.83 -2.78
C LEU A 70 -12.48 6.06 -4.09
N ASN A 71 -13.72 6.03 -4.59
CA ASN A 71 -14.04 5.28 -5.80
C ASN A 71 -13.40 5.95 -7.02
N ALA A 72 -13.63 7.25 -7.18
CA ALA A 72 -13.08 8.05 -8.26
C ALA A 72 -11.54 8.00 -8.27
N THR A 73 -10.90 8.02 -7.08
CA THR A 73 -9.45 7.85 -6.96
C THR A 73 -9.00 6.49 -7.50
N VAL A 74 -9.69 5.41 -7.13
CA VAL A 74 -9.34 4.05 -7.60
C VAL A 74 -9.55 3.91 -9.11
N ASP A 75 -10.62 4.51 -9.66
CA ASP A 75 -10.90 4.52 -11.10
C ASP A 75 -9.80 5.26 -11.87
N ASP A 76 -9.37 6.42 -11.38
CA ASP A 76 -8.29 7.20 -11.97
C ASP A 76 -6.94 6.43 -11.97
N MET A 77 -6.59 5.82 -10.84
CA MET A 77 -5.36 5.01 -10.71
C MET A 77 -5.36 3.80 -11.64
N VAL A 78 -6.50 3.12 -11.81
CA VAL A 78 -6.62 1.97 -12.72
C VAL A 78 -6.48 2.42 -14.18
N ARG A 79 -7.12 3.52 -14.55
CA ARG A 79 -6.99 4.09 -15.90
C ARG A 79 -5.54 4.45 -16.22
N TRP A 80 -4.84 5.10 -15.30
CA TRP A 80 -3.42 5.41 -15.47
C TRP A 80 -2.57 4.14 -15.64
N TYR A 81 -2.78 3.12 -14.80
CA TYR A 81 -2.03 1.87 -14.85
C TYR A 81 -2.18 1.13 -16.19
N LEU A 82 -3.36 1.19 -16.81
CA LEU A 82 -3.64 0.53 -18.10
C LEU A 82 -3.12 1.32 -19.32
N GLN A 83 -2.69 2.58 -19.14
CA GLN A 83 -2.08 3.40 -20.18
C GLN A 83 -0.57 3.21 -20.28
N VAL A 84 0.06 2.63 -19.26
CA VAL A 84 1.48 2.28 -19.21
C VAL A 84 1.70 0.93 -19.87
#